data_AF-A0A6J4VUI2-F1
#
_entry.id   AF-A0A6J4VUI2-F1
#
_cell.length_a   1.000
_cell.length_b   1.000
_cell.length_c   1.000
_cell.angle_alpha   90.00
_cell.angle_beta   90.00
_cell.angle_gamma   90.00
#
_symmetry.space_group_name_H-M   'P 1'
#
loop_
_entity.id
_entity.type
_entity.pdbx_description
1 polymer ?
#
loop_
_entity_poly.entity_id
_entity_poly.type
_entity_poly.pdbx_seq_one_letter_code
_entity_poly.pdbx_strand_id
1 'polypeptide(L)'
;MRGELRRGHVEAARILARHILPATVPIATAKFVLTMQYAILAEASLAFLGLGDPATVSWGGTARRAASYGLIFATDAWRWWLLPPLAGIAAAIAAFALVGRPLDDAGDAG
;
A
#
# COMPACT_ATOMS: atom_id res chain seq x y z
N MET A 1 -3.69 20.72 -43.53
CA MET A 1 -4.11 19.36 -43.14
C MET A 1 -3.54 18.83 -41.80
N ARG A 2 -2.34 19.21 -41.30
CA ARG A 2 -1.85 18.73 -39.97
C ARG A 2 -2.54 19.32 -38.73
N GLY A 3 -3.22 20.47 -38.86
CA GLY A 3 -3.84 21.17 -37.72
C GLY A 3 -5.10 20.50 -37.15
N GLU A 4 -5.78 19.66 -37.93
CA GLU A 4 -7.03 19.01 -37.53
C GLU A 4 -6.78 17.76 -36.67
N LEU A 5 -5.70 17.02 -36.95
CA LEU A 5 -5.28 15.86 -36.14
C LEU A 5 -4.91 16.27 -34.70
N ARG A 6 -4.28 17.45 -34.54
CA ARG A 6 -3.88 17.96 -33.23
C ARG A 6 -5.08 18.45 -32.40
N ARG A 7 -6.16 18.92 -33.05
CA ARG A 7 -7.43 19.26 -32.36
C ARG A 7 -8.14 18.03 -31.83
N GLY A 8 -8.14 16.92 -32.59
CA GLY A 8 -8.77 15.67 -32.16
C GLY A 8 -8.19 15.11 -30.85
N HIS A 9 -6.87 15.18 -30.67
CA HIS A 9 -6.21 14.69 -29.44
C HIS A 9 -6.52 15.55 -28.21
N VAL A 10 -6.60 16.88 -28.36
CA VAL A 10 -6.90 17.79 -27.25
C VAL A 10 -8.35 17.59 -26.78
N GLU A 11 -9.27 17.37 -27.71
CA GLU A 11 -10.68 17.17 -27.38
C GLU A 11 -10.96 15.77 -26.83
N ALA A 12 -10.28 14.73 -27.33
CA ALA A 12 -10.31 13.41 -26.72
C ALA A 12 -9.77 13.45 -25.28
N ALA A 13 -8.61 14.10 -25.05
CA ALA A 13 -8.03 14.24 -23.71
C ALA A 13 -8.95 15.03 -22.77
N ARG A 14 -9.62 16.08 -23.27
CA ARG A 14 -10.59 16.88 -22.51
C ARG A 14 -11.86 16.10 -22.14
N ILE A 15 -12.37 15.26 -23.06
CA ILE A 15 -13.53 14.39 -22.81
C ILE A 15 -13.16 13.31 -21.78
N LEU A 16 -12.03 12.63 -21.98
CA LEU A 16 -11.48 11.67 -21.03
C LEU A 16 -11.30 12.29 -19.64
N ALA A 17 -10.66 13.46 -19.55
CA ALA A 17 -10.39 14.13 -18.27
C ALA A 17 -11.62 14.61 -17.51
N ARG A 18 -12.67 15.04 -18.23
CA ARG A 18 -13.83 15.67 -17.61
C ARG A 18 -15.02 14.75 -17.42
N HIS A 19 -15.12 13.66 -18.19
CA HIS A 19 -16.25 12.72 -18.11
C HIS A 19 -15.84 11.33 -17.64
N ILE A 20 -14.73 10.78 -18.14
CA ILE A 20 -14.33 9.40 -17.82
C ILE A 20 -13.51 9.34 -16.54
N LEU A 21 -12.53 10.24 -16.38
CA LEU A 21 -11.66 10.34 -15.21
C LEU A 21 -12.43 10.45 -13.89
N PRO A 22 -13.39 11.39 -13.69
CA PRO A 22 -14.12 11.47 -12.42
C PRO A 22 -14.96 10.22 -12.13
N ALA A 23 -15.42 9.48 -13.15
CA ALA A 23 -16.15 8.24 -12.97
C ALA A 23 -15.25 7.04 -12.61
N THR A 24 -13.99 7.02 -13.06
CA THR A 24 -13.05 5.90 -12.81
C THR A 24 -12.13 6.12 -11.61
N VAL A 25 -11.90 7.38 -11.21
CA VAL A 25 -11.06 7.72 -10.05
C VAL A 25 -11.47 6.98 -8.77
N PRO A 26 -12.76 6.92 -8.36
CA PRO A 26 -13.14 6.22 -7.13
C PRO A 26 -12.76 4.73 -7.15
N ILE A 27 -13.05 4.04 -8.25
CA ILE A 27 -12.74 2.61 -8.44
C ILE A 27 -11.22 2.38 -8.52
N ALA A 28 -10.50 3.25 -9.22
CA ALA A 28 -9.05 3.17 -9.33
C ALA A 28 -8.37 3.40 -7.97
N THR A 29 -8.87 4.35 -7.18
CA THR A 29 -8.37 4.64 -5.83
C THR A 29 -8.64 3.45 -4.89
N ALA A 30 -9.83 2.84 -4.93
CA ALA A 30 -10.13 1.66 -4.13
C ALA A 30 -9.16 0.49 -4.45
N LYS A 31 -8.95 0.21 -5.74
CA LYS A 31 -7.96 -0.80 -6.18
C LYS A 31 -6.53 -0.45 -5.78
N PHE A 32 -6.15 0.82 -5.85
CA PHE A 32 -4.83 1.29 -5.44
C PHE A 32 -4.59 1.04 -3.95
N VAL A 33 -5.56 1.38 -3.10
CA VAL A 33 -5.50 1.15 -1.65
C VAL A 33 -5.31 -0.33 -1.34
N LEU A 34 -6.10 -1.22 -1.95
CA LEU A 34 -5.97 -2.67 -1.78
C LEU A 34 -4.59 -3.16 -2.23
N THR A 35 -4.13 -2.71 -3.41
CA THR A 35 -2.82 -3.09 -3.94
C THR A 35 -1.70 -2.66 -3.00
N MET A 36 -1.80 -1.47 -2.41
CA MET A 36 -0.79 -0.96 -1.49
C MET A 36 -0.75 -1.76 -0.17
N GLN A 37 -1.91 -2.17 0.36
CA GLN A 37 -1.96 -3.08 1.52
C GLN A 37 -1.22 -4.40 1.25
N TYR A 38 -1.48 -5.01 0.08
CA TYR A 38 -0.78 -6.24 -0.32
C TYR A 38 0.71 -6.01 -0.55
N ALA A 39 1.11 -4.88 -1.14
CA ALA A 39 2.51 -4.54 -1.37
C ALA A 39 3.27 -4.39 -0.04
N ILE A 40 2.71 -3.68 0.94
CA ILE A 40 3.29 -3.54 2.29
C ILE A 40 3.46 -4.91 2.95
N LEU A 41 2.43 -5.75 2.90
CA LEU A 41 2.48 -7.09 3.47
C LEU A 41 3.54 -7.96 2.77
N ALA A 42 3.63 -7.90 1.44
CA ALA A 42 4.60 -8.63 0.65
C ALA A 42 6.03 -8.17 0.95
N GLU A 43 6.30 -6.85 0.95
CA GLU A 43 7.60 -6.29 1.29
C GLU A 43 8.02 -6.69 2.72
N ALA A 44 7.12 -6.56 3.70
CA ALA A 44 7.39 -6.94 5.08
C ALA A 44 7.69 -8.44 5.21
N SER A 45 6.95 -9.29 4.50
CA SER A 45 7.16 -10.73 4.48
C SER A 45 8.49 -11.10 3.82
N LEU A 46 8.83 -10.49 2.69
CA LEU A 46 10.12 -10.68 2.01
C LEU A 46 11.28 -10.24 2.90
N ALA A 47 11.18 -9.07 3.52
CA ALA A 47 12.18 -8.58 4.47
C ALA A 47 12.30 -9.49 5.69
N PHE A 48 11.20 -10.07 6.16
CA PHE A 48 11.20 -11.05 7.25
C PHE A 48 11.90 -12.35 6.86
N LEU A 49 11.67 -12.83 5.64
CA LEU A 49 12.38 -13.99 5.07
C LEU A 49 13.86 -13.69 4.75
N GLY A 50 14.24 -12.41 4.74
CA GLY A 50 15.60 -11.97 4.45
C GLY A 50 15.89 -11.69 2.98
N LEU A 51 14.85 -11.55 2.17
CA LEU A 51 14.89 -11.25 0.74
C LEU A 51 14.71 -9.74 0.44
N GLY A 52 14.62 -8.90 1.47
CA GLY A 52 14.61 -7.44 1.33
C GLY A 52 16.02 -6.86 1.18
N ASP A 53 16.10 -5.55 0.86
CA ASP A 53 17.38 -4.85 0.75
C ASP A 53 18.11 -4.78 2.11
N PRO A 54 19.27 -5.46 2.26
CA PRO A 54 20.01 -5.49 3.53
C PRO A 54 20.64 -4.14 3.90
N ALA A 55 20.78 -3.20 2.97
CA ALA A 55 21.28 -1.85 3.25
C ALA A 55 20.22 -0.95 3.89
N THR A 56 18.94 -1.34 3.84
CA THR A 56 17.82 -0.54 4.35
C THR A 56 17.28 -1.11 5.67
N VAL A 57 17.02 -0.23 6.64
CA VAL A 57 16.37 -0.62 7.90
C VAL A 57 14.85 -0.64 7.68
N SER A 58 14.28 -1.83 7.49
CA SER A 58 12.84 -2.04 7.41
C SER A 58 12.26 -2.64 8.70
N TRP A 59 10.96 -2.48 8.92
CA TRP A 59 10.26 -3.10 10.05
C TRP A 59 10.20 -4.62 9.93
N GLY A 60 10.01 -5.17 8.73
CA GLY A 60 10.06 -6.62 8.49
C GLY A 60 11.43 -7.23 8.78
N GLY A 61 12.51 -6.56 8.35
CA GLY A 61 13.88 -6.98 8.66
C GLY A 61 14.22 -6.85 10.15
N THR A 62 13.64 -5.85 10.84
CA THR A 62 13.78 -5.70 12.29
C THR A 62 13.07 -6.83 13.04
N ALA A 63 11.85 -7.19 12.62
CA ALA A 63 11.13 -8.33 13.18
C ALA A 63 11.89 -9.66 12.96
N ARG A 64 12.53 -9.84 11.79
CA ARG A 64 13.41 -11.00 11.53
C ARG A 64 14.57 -11.06 12.51
N ARG A 65 15.31 -9.96 12.67
CA ARG A 65 16.44 -9.89 13.61
C ARG A 65 15.98 -10.22 15.02
N ALA A 66 14.88 -9.63 15.46
CA ALA A 66 14.26 -9.93 16.74
C ALA A 66 13.93 -11.43 16.87
N ALA A 67 13.24 -12.02 15.90
CA ALA A 67 12.87 -13.44 15.90
C ALA A 67 14.09 -14.39 15.84
N SER A 68 15.21 -13.96 15.22
CA SER A 68 16.44 -14.76 15.16
C SER A 68 17.16 -14.89 16.50
N TYR A 69 16.86 -14.02 17.48
CA TYR A 69 17.33 -14.19 18.85
C TYR A 69 16.49 -15.28 19.54
N GLY A 70 17.02 -16.50 19.61
CA GLY A 70 16.29 -17.65 20.18
C GLY A 70 15.81 -17.50 21.63
N LEU A 71 16.37 -16.56 22.40
CA LEU A 71 15.96 -16.24 23.77
C LEU A 71 14.98 -15.06 23.85
N ILE A 72 14.51 -14.52 22.72
CA ILE A 72 13.69 -13.30 22.72
C ILE A 72 12.35 -13.50 23.42
N PHE A 73 11.77 -14.69 23.33
CA PHE A 73 10.53 -15.05 24.04
C PHE A 73 10.76 -15.46 25.49
N ALA A 74 12.00 -15.83 25.85
CA ALA A 74 12.39 -16.15 27.22
C ALA A 74 12.73 -14.89 28.04
N THR A 75 12.95 -13.76 27.36
CA THR A 75 13.30 -12.47 27.97
C THR A 75 12.19 -11.45 27.68
N ASP A 76 12.00 -10.41 28.50
CA ASP A 76 11.03 -9.34 28.21
C ASP A 76 11.37 -8.48 26.96
N ALA A 77 12.44 -8.84 26.25
CA ALA A 77 12.92 -8.20 25.03
C ALA A 77 11.90 -8.30 23.87
N TRP A 78 11.09 -9.36 23.78
CA TRP A 78 10.08 -9.47 22.70
C TRP A 78 9.10 -8.29 22.68
N ARG A 79 8.74 -7.75 23.85
CA ARG A 79 7.81 -6.61 23.98
C ARG A 79 8.34 -5.34 23.32
N TRP A 80 9.65 -5.15 23.32
CA TRP A 80 10.28 -3.91 22.84
C TRP A 80 10.90 -4.06 21.45
N TRP A 81 11.34 -5.27 21.07
CA TRP A 81 12.04 -5.50 19.81
C TRP A 81 11.16 -6.11 18.72
N LEU A 82 10.10 -6.83 19.08
CA LEU A 82 9.22 -7.51 18.12
C LEU A 82 7.85 -6.82 17.99
N LEU A 83 7.29 -6.33 19.08
CA LEU A 83 5.94 -5.75 19.09
C LEU A 83 5.85 -4.41 18.30
N PRO A 84 6.77 -3.44 18.45
CA PRO A 84 6.70 -2.18 17.70
C PRO A 84 6.76 -2.34 16.16
N PRO A 85 7.68 -3.12 15.57
CA PRO A 85 7.72 -3.25 14.11
C PRO A 85 6.48 -3.97 13.55
N LEU A 86 5.97 -4.99 14.25
CA LEU A 86 4.74 -5.69 13.84
C LEU A 86 3.51 -4.77 13.96
N ALA A 87 3.41 -4.02 15.05
CA ALA A 87 2.34 -3.05 15.24
C ALA A 87 2.40 -1.92 14.20
N GLY A 88 3.59 -1.46 13.82
CA GLY A 88 3.78 -0.46 12.77
C GLY A 88 3.28 -0.93 11.40
N ILE A 89 3.62 -2.17 11.01
CA ILE A 89 3.14 -2.78 9.76
C ILE A 89 1.61 -2.91 9.78
N ALA A 90 1.05 -3.43 10.88
CA ALA A 90 -0.40 -3.58 11.04
C ALA A 90 -1.12 -2.23 11.00
N ALA A 91 -0.57 -1.20 11.65
CA ALA A 91 -1.11 0.16 11.63
C ALA A 91 -1.06 0.78 10.24
N ALA A 92 0.00 0.56 9.47
CA ALA A 92 0.09 1.03 8.09
C ALA A 92 -1.00 0.38 7.21
N ILE A 93 -1.15 -0.95 7.29
CA ILE A 93 -2.19 -1.67 6.57
C ILE A 93 -3.58 -1.17 7.00
N ALA A 94 -3.81 -0.99 8.30
CA ALA A 94 -5.06 -0.47 8.83
C ALA A 94 -5.36 0.97 8.38
N ALA A 95 -4.35 1.84 8.31
CA ALA A 95 -4.50 3.21 7.82
C ALA A 95 -4.97 3.21 6.36
N PHE A 96 -4.36 2.38 5.50
CA PHE A 96 -4.84 2.20 4.12
C PHE A 96 -6.23 1.58 4.09
N ALA A 97 -6.54 0.60 4.94
CA ALA A 97 -7.87 0.00 5.01
C ALA A 97 -8.96 1.02 5.40
N LEU A 98 -8.67 1.93 6.33
CA LEU A 98 -9.59 3.00 6.70
C LEU A 98 -9.84 4.00 5.55
N VAL A 99 -8.84 4.25 4.70
CA VAL A 99 -9.01 5.06 3.49
C VAL A 99 -9.84 4.33 2.43
N GLY A 100 -9.77 2.99 2.39
CA GLY A 100 -10.57 2.17 1.47
C GLY A 100 -12.07 2.15 1.81
N ARG A 101 -12.42 2.10 3.10
CA ARG A 101 -13.82 1.94 3.54
C ARG A 101 -14.82 2.94 2.95
N PRO A 102 -14.56 4.27 2.96
CA PRO A 102 -15.49 5.22 2.35
C PRO A 102 -15.65 5.04 0.84
N LEU A 103 -14.66 4.45 0.16
CA LEU A 103 -14.71 4.18 -1.28
C LEU A 103 -15.57 2.95 -1.58
N ASP A 104 -15.50 1.94 -0.71
CA ASP A 104 -16.36 0.75 -0.77
C ASP A 104 -17.83 1.17 -0.52
N ASP A 105 -18.07 1.97 0.54
CA ASP A 105 -19.41 2.48 0.88
C ASP A 105 -20.02 3.34 -0.25
N ALA A 106 -19.21 4.13 -0.96
CA ALA A 106 -19.66 4.94 -2.09
C ALA A 106 -19.97 4.11 -3.35
N GLY A 107 -19.35 2.94 -3.49
CA GLY A 107 -19.64 2.00 -4.58
C GLY A 107 -20.95 1.24 -4.38
N ASP A 108 -21.31 0.96 -3.13
CA ASP A 108 -22.54 0.22 -2.78
C ASP A 108 -23.82 1.10 -2.82
N ALA A 109 -23.67 2.43 -2.85
CA ALA A 109 -24.77 3.38 -2.80
C ALA A 109 -25.32 3.84 -4.18
N GLY A 110 -24.79 3.32 -5.30
CA GLY A 110 -25.19 3.66 -6.67
C GLY A 110 -25.71 2.47 -7.45
#